data_AF-A0A7X9A2R0-F1
#
_entry.id   AF-A0A7X9A2R0-F1
#
_cell.length_a   1.000
_cell.length_b   1.000
_cell.length_c   1.000
_cell.angle_alpha   90.00
_cell.angle_beta   90.00
_cell.angle_gamma   90.00
#
_symmetry.space_group_name_H-M   'P 1'
#
loop_
_entity.id
_entity.type
_entity.pdbx_description
1 polymer ?
#
loop_
_entity_poly.entity_id
_entity_poly.type
_entity_poly.pdbx_seq_one_letter_code
_entity_poly.pdbx_strand_id
1 'polypeptide(L)'
;AVGSVKGNRTNQVDCNNACLGGEFGLKDRMNFIFPLAMDEDCRMLIYNAKPLNLYKDIQSVLESGVDSLRIEARQEDLQWIGEVTRIYRQAIDDWYQGINFIPLEESIKRLEKLEPNGSTTGHFFRGVI
;
A
#
# COMPACT_ATOMS: atom_id res chain seq x y z
N ALA A 1 24.08 -23.17 0.81
CA ALA A 1 23.69 -21.90 0.19
C ALA A 1 22.82 -21.11 1.16
N VAL A 2 23.01 -19.79 1.25
CA VAL A 2 22.08 -18.90 1.95
C VAL A 2 20.94 -18.57 0.99
N GLY A 3 19.71 -18.61 1.48
CA GLY A 3 18.50 -18.32 0.70
C GLY A 3 17.76 -19.57 0.23
N SER A 4 16.43 -19.50 0.32
CA SER A 4 15.45 -20.55 -0.02
C SER A 4 15.19 -21.62 1.07
N VAL A 5 14.31 -21.29 2.02
CA VAL A 5 13.80 -22.24 3.05
C VAL A 5 12.87 -23.29 2.44
N LYS A 6 11.94 -22.87 1.57
CA LYS A 6 10.94 -23.77 0.94
C LYS A 6 11.40 -24.32 -0.42
N GLY A 7 12.36 -23.65 -1.07
CA GLY A 7 12.76 -24.01 -2.43
C GLY A 7 13.97 -24.94 -2.54
N ASN A 8 14.40 -25.54 -1.42
CA ASN A 8 15.39 -26.60 -1.36
C ASN A 8 16.77 -26.26 -1.99
N ARG A 9 17.12 -24.97 -2.07
CA ARG A 9 18.40 -24.54 -2.68
C ARG A 9 19.58 -25.01 -1.82
N THR A 10 20.57 -25.60 -2.47
CA THR A 10 21.87 -25.94 -1.86
C THR A 10 23.01 -25.41 -2.73
N ASN A 11 24.27 -25.78 -2.43
CA ASN A 11 25.39 -25.46 -3.32
C ASN A 11 25.41 -26.35 -4.59
N GLN A 12 24.57 -27.38 -4.64
CA GLN A 12 24.53 -28.38 -5.73
C GLN A 12 23.15 -28.44 -6.41
N VAL A 13 22.14 -27.80 -5.82
CA VAL A 13 20.73 -27.88 -6.25
C VAL A 13 20.19 -26.47 -6.34
N ASP A 14 19.66 -26.12 -7.52
CA ASP A 14 19.00 -24.84 -7.76
C ASP A 14 17.65 -24.75 -7.03
N CYS A 15 17.21 -23.52 -6.80
CA CYS A 15 15.91 -23.26 -6.17
C CYS A 15 14.76 -23.76 -7.09
N ASN A 16 13.78 -24.45 -6.52
CA ASN A 16 12.59 -24.90 -7.27
C ASN A 16 11.50 -23.83 -7.45
N ASN A 17 11.79 -22.57 -7.10
CA ASN A 17 10.85 -21.44 -7.19
C ASN A 17 9.54 -21.61 -6.40
N ALA A 18 9.56 -22.32 -5.26
CA ALA A 18 8.38 -22.52 -4.41
C ALA A 18 7.69 -21.21 -3.95
N CYS A 19 8.40 -20.09 -3.97
CA CYS A 19 7.85 -18.76 -3.68
C CYS A 19 6.90 -18.22 -4.77
N LEU A 20 6.98 -18.72 -6.01
CA LEU A 20 6.10 -18.30 -7.11
C LEU A 20 4.79 -19.09 -7.16
N GLY A 21 4.72 -20.23 -6.44
CA GLY A 21 3.60 -21.15 -6.49
C GLY A 21 2.43 -20.81 -5.55
N GLY A 22 2.45 -19.65 -4.88
CA GLY A 22 1.37 -19.24 -3.99
C GLY A 22 1.63 -17.91 -3.30
N GLU A 23 0.65 -17.47 -2.53
CA GLU A 23 0.74 -16.28 -1.70
C GLU A 23 1.20 -16.65 -0.29
N PHE A 24 2.06 -15.82 0.28
CA PHE A 24 2.63 -16.03 1.60
C PHE A 24 2.46 -14.77 2.43
N GLY A 25 2.37 -14.94 3.75
CA GLY A 25 2.31 -13.82 4.68
C GLY A 25 2.82 -14.21 6.05
N LEU A 26 3.40 -13.25 6.76
CA LEU A 26 3.73 -13.40 8.18
C LEU A 26 2.50 -13.05 8.99
N LYS A 27 2.06 -13.96 9.85
CA LYS A 27 0.93 -13.73 10.74
C LYS A 27 1.43 -13.35 12.13
N ASP A 28 0.98 -12.21 12.65
CA ASP A 28 1.33 -11.79 14.00
C ASP A 28 0.35 -12.32 15.07
N ARG A 29 0.62 -11.99 16.34
CA ARG A 29 -0.23 -12.36 17.48
C ARG A 29 -1.62 -11.70 17.49
N MET A 30 -1.78 -10.60 16.75
CA MET A 30 -3.04 -9.87 16.59
C MET A 30 -3.82 -10.36 15.35
N ASN A 31 -3.33 -11.39 14.67
CA ASN A 31 -3.85 -11.94 13.41
C ASN A 31 -3.70 -11.03 12.19
N PHE A 32 -2.87 -9.99 12.24
CA PHE A 32 -2.48 -9.27 11.04
C PHE A 32 -1.61 -10.15 10.15
N ILE A 33 -1.90 -10.11 8.86
CA ILE A 33 -1.12 -10.82 7.83
C ILE A 33 -0.30 -9.77 7.10
N PHE A 34 1.02 -9.90 7.15
CA PHE A 34 1.97 -9.07 6.44
C PHE A 34 2.36 -9.80 5.15
N PRO A 35 1.91 -9.35 3.97
CA PRO A 35 2.15 -10.05 2.73
C PRO A 35 3.65 -10.17 2.43
N LEU A 36 4.06 -11.33 1.93
CA LEU A 36 5.40 -11.58 1.45
C LEU A 36 5.40 -11.61 -0.07
N ALA A 37 6.36 -10.91 -0.67
CA ALA A 37 6.67 -11.05 -2.10
C ALA A 37 8.16 -11.29 -2.30
N MET A 38 8.52 -11.71 -3.50
CA MET A 38 9.91 -11.83 -3.93
C MET A 38 10.15 -10.85 -5.07
N ASP A 39 11.30 -10.18 -5.06
CA ASP A 39 11.79 -9.46 -6.25
C ASP A 39 12.45 -10.42 -7.26
N GLU A 40 12.88 -9.88 -8.40
CA GLU A 40 13.53 -10.63 -9.48
C GLU A 40 14.85 -11.32 -9.03
N ASP A 41 15.48 -10.80 -7.97
CA ASP A 41 16.71 -11.34 -7.36
C ASP A 41 16.42 -12.32 -6.22
N CYS A 42 15.17 -12.77 -6.05
CA CYS A 42 14.71 -13.63 -4.95
C CYS A 42 14.90 -13.03 -3.55
N ARG A 43 14.93 -11.70 -3.42
CA ARG A 43 14.90 -11.00 -2.12
C ARG A 43 13.47 -10.94 -1.61
N MET A 44 13.30 -11.27 -0.33
CA MET A 44 11.99 -11.24 0.32
C MET A 44 11.63 -9.80 0.69
N LEU A 45 10.46 -9.36 0.24
CA LEU A 45 9.81 -8.11 0.63
C LEU A 45 8.70 -8.43 1.62
N ILE A 46 8.65 -7.68 2.71
CA ILE A 46 7.59 -7.75 3.71
C ILE A 46 6.76 -6.48 3.58
N TYR A 47 5.50 -6.61 3.18
CA TYR A 47 4.56 -5.48 3.08
C TYR A 47 3.80 -5.28 4.39
N ASN A 48 3.27 -4.08 4.57
CA ASN A 48 2.40 -3.76 5.69
C ASN A 48 1.08 -4.53 5.59
N ALA A 49 0.52 -4.90 6.75
CA ALA A 49 -0.75 -5.61 6.82
C ALA A 49 -1.97 -4.80 6.37
N LYS A 50 -1.84 -3.47 6.32
CA LYS A 50 -2.87 -2.56 5.81
C LYS A 50 -2.23 -1.48 4.94
N PRO A 51 -2.89 -1.07 3.85
CA PRO A 51 -2.40 0.02 3.03
C PRO A 51 -2.50 1.37 3.76
N LEU A 52 -1.58 2.26 3.42
CA LEU A 52 -1.60 3.65 3.88
C LEU A 52 -2.66 4.41 3.08
N ASN A 53 -3.56 5.11 3.76
CA ASN A 53 -4.51 6.02 3.13
C ASN A 53 -4.62 7.30 3.96
N LEU A 54 -4.28 8.43 3.34
CA LEU A 54 -4.34 9.76 3.95
C LEU A 54 -5.41 10.65 3.27
N TYR A 55 -6.33 10.07 2.48
CA TYR A 55 -7.33 10.87 1.78
C TYR A 55 -8.23 11.67 2.74
N LYS A 56 -8.56 11.11 3.91
CA LYS A 56 -9.34 11.82 4.94
C LYS A 56 -8.64 13.08 5.45
N ASP A 57 -7.31 13.06 5.41
CA ASP A 57 -6.44 14.14 5.88
C ASP A 57 -5.72 14.86 4.74
N ILE A 58 -6.18 14.68 3.49
CA ILE A 58 -5.50 15.19 2.29
C ILE A 58 -5.37 16.71 2.31
N GLN A 59 -6.31 17.41 2.94
CA GLN A 59 -6.21 18.84 3.17
C GLN A 59 -4.92 19.19 3.93
N SER A 60 -4.68 18.56 5.09
CA SER A 60 -3.48 18.80 5.89
C SER A 60 -2.20 18.38 5.16
N VAL A 61 -2.27 17.33 4.35
CA VAL A 61 -1.16 16.93 3.48
C VAL A 61 -0.84 18.02 2.46
N LEU A 62 -1.84 18.59 1.78
CA LEU A 62 -1.64 19.66 0.79
C LEU A 62 -1.19 20.97 1.45
N GLU A 63 -1.74 21.32 2.61
CA GLU A 63 -1.33 22.49 3.42
C GLU A 63 0.13 22.43 3.87
N SER A 64 0.71 21.23 3.98
CA SER A 64 2.13 21.07 4.34
C SER A 64 3.10 21.56 3.26
N GLY A 65 2.61 21.85 2.04
CA GLY A 65 3.40 22.39 0.95
C GLY A 65 4.18 21.34 0.15
N VAL A 66 3.75 20.07 0.18
CA VAL A 66 4.34 19.02 -0.67
C VAL A 66 4.10 19.29 -2.15
N ASP A 67 5.15 19.12 -2.97
CA ASP A 67 5.06 19.31 -4.42
C ASP A 67 4.49 18.09 -5.16
N SER A 68 4.54 16.92 -4.54
CA SER A 68 4.14 15.67 -5.18
C SER A 68 3.51 14.68 -4.21
N LEU A 69 2.52 13.95 -4.71
CA LEU A 69 1.90 12.82 -4.05
C LEU A 69 2.11 11.57 -4.91
N ARG A 70 2.50 10.47 -4.26
CA ARG A 70 2.75 9.20 -4.92
C ARG A 70 1.72 8.17 -4.47
N ILE A 71 1.01 7.59 -5.43
CA ILE A 71 0.17 6.42 -5.23
C ILE A 71 1.04 5.19 -5.54
N GLU A 72 1.20 4.29 -4.58
CA GLU A 72 1.87 3.01 -4.80
C GLU A 72 0.82 1.92 -5.01
N ALA A 73 0.80 1.34 -6.21
CA ALA A 73 -0.24 0.41 -6.66
C ALA A 73 0.35 -0.88 -7.25
N ARG A 74 1.50 -1.35 -6.71
CA ARG A 74 2.28 -2.45 -7.28
C ARG A 74 1.51 -3.78 -7.36
N GLN A 75 0.54 -3.97 -6.47
CA GLN A 75 -0.25 -5.19 -6.36
C GLN A 75 -1.72 -4.97 -6.73
N GLU A 76 -2.06 -3.78 -7.26
CA GLU A 76 -3.43 -3.38 -7.52
C GLU A 76 -3.79 -3.52 -9.00
N ASP A 77 -5.07 -3.71 -9.28
CA ASP A 77 -5.57 -3.81 -10.64
C ASP A 77 -5.81 -2.44 -11.30
N LEU A 78 -6.07 -2.45 -12.62
CA LEU A 78 -6.32 -1.23 -13.40
C LEU A 78 -7.53 -0.44 -12.91
N GLN A 79 -8.56 -1.12 -12.38
CA GLN A 79 -9.77 -0.48 -11.89
C GLN A 79 -9.48 0.29 -10.60
N TRP A 80 -8.77 -0.33 -9.66
CA TRP A 80 -8.29 0.30 -8.43
C TRP A 80 -7.41 1.51 -8.76
N ILE A 81 -6.43 1.34 -9.65
CA ILE A 81 -5.50 2.42 -10.02
C ILE A 81 -6.25 3.62 -10.60
N GLY A 82 -7.16 3.38 -11.54
CA GLY A 82 -7.95 4.44 -12.16
C GLY A 82 -8.82 5.18 -11.16
N GLU A 83 -9.48 4.44 -10.26
CA GLU A 83 -10.37 5.01 -9.26
C GLU A 83 -9.61 5.85 -8.21
N VAL A 84 -8.54 5.31 -7.62
CA VAL A 84 -7.74 6.02 -6.62
C VAL A 84 -7.09 7.27 -7.23
N THR A 85 -6.52 7.15 -8.42
CA THR A 85 -5.90 8.29 -9.12
C THR A 85 -6.91 9.39 -9.38
N ARG A 86 -8.10 9.05 -9.87
CA ARG A 86 -9.18 10.01 -10.14
C ARG A 86 -9.62 10.73 -8.85
N ILE A 87 -9.79 9.98 -7.76
CA ILE A 87 -10.19 10.55 -6.46
C ILE A 87 -9.15 11.54 -5.94
N TYR A 88 -7.87 11.16 -5.91
CA TYR A 88 -6.81 12.06 -5.45
C TYR A 88 -6.61 13.25 -6.39
N ARG A 89 -6.71 13.06 -7.71
CA ARG A 89 -6.60 14.17 -8.68
C ARG A 89 -7.70 15.21 -8.47
N GLN A 90 -8.94 14.77 -8.32
CA GLN A 90 -10.07 15.67 -8.05
C GLN A 90 -9.84 16.48 -6.77
N ALA A 91 -9.40 15.83 -5.69
CA ALA A 91 -9.11 16.52 -4.43
C ALA A 91 -8.04 17.61 -4.58
N ILE A 92 -6.98 17.35 -5.34
CA ILE A 92 -5.93 18.35 -5.59
C ILE A 92 -6.46 19.47 -6.48
N ASP A 93 -7.26 19.16 -7.52
CA ASP A 93 -7.86 20.19 -8.39
C ASP A 93 -8.82 21.09 -7.63
N ASP A 94 -9.64 20.53 -6.75
CA ASP A 94 -10.56 21.27 -5.89
C ASP A 94 -9.81 22.16 -4.89
N TRP A 95 -8.71 21.66 -4.31
CA TRP A 95 -7.83 22.44 -3.43
C TRP A 95 -7.31 23.72 -4.12
N TYR A 96 -6.83 23.60 -5.36
CA TYR A 96 -6.30 24.75 -6.10
C TYR A 96 -7.37 25.75 -6.57
N GLN A 97 -8.66 25.42 -6.50
CA GLN A 97 -9.73 26.37 -6.78
C GLN A 97 -9.93 27.41 -5.66
N GLY A 98 -9.25 27.27 -4.51
CA GLY A 98 -9.17 28.30 -3.48
C GLY A 98 -10.44 28.48 -2.65
N ILE A 99 -11.38 27.54 -2.74
CA ILE A 99 -12.56 27.47 -1.85
C ILE A 99 -12.17 26.56 -0.68
N ASN A 100 -12.76 26.79 0.50
CA ASN A 100 -12.59 25.96 1.69
C ASN A 100 -12.78 24.46 1.36
N PHE A 101 -11.67 23.79 1.05
CA PHE A 101 -11.65 22.45 0.49
C PHE A 101 -11.83 21.45 1.63
N ILE A 102 -12.80 20.56 1.45
CA ILE A 102 -13.09 19.49 2.39
C ILE A 102 -13.13 18.19 1.58
N PRO A 103 -12.41 17.13 2.02
CA PRO A 103 -12.42 15.85 1.32
C PRO A 103 -13.84 15.28 1.21
N LEU A 104 -14.24 14.88 0.00
CA LEU A 104 -15.60 14.41 -0.25
C LEU A 104 -15.88 13.06 0.45
N GLU A 105 -16.98 13.02 1.23
CA GLU A 105 -17.47 11.80 1.89
C GLU A 105 -17.76 10.64 0.92
N GLU A 106 -18.25 10.96 -0.29
CA GLU A 106 -18.45 9.94 -1.32
C GLU A 106 -17.13 9.28 -1.73
N SER A 107 -16.08 10.08 -1.93
CA SER A 107 -14.75 9.61 -2.28
C SER A 107 -14.14 8.75 -1.16
N ILE A 108 -14.35 9.14 0.11
CA ILE A 108 -13.95 8.32 1.26
C ILE A 108 -14.60 6.94 1.19
N LYS A 109 -15.93 6.87 0.99
CA LYS A 109 -16.66 5.59 0.90
C LYS A 109 -16.19 4.73 -0.27
N ARG A 110 -15.85 5.35 -1.39
CA ARG A 110 -15.33 4.64 -2.58
C ARG A 110 -13.96 4.03 -2.30
N LEU A 111 -13.06 4.77 -1.65
CA LEU A 111 -11.77 4.24 -1.21
C LEU A 111 -11.92 3.12 -0.17
N GLU A 112 -12.84 3.26 0.79
CA GLU A 112 -13.12 2.21 1.78
C GLU A 112 -13.66 0.92 1.12
N LYS A 113 -14.43 1.05 0.03
CA LYS A 113 -14.90 -0.10 -0.74
C LYS A 113 -13.77 -0.83 -1.49
N LEU A 114 -12.75 -0.10 -1.94
CA LEU A 114 -11.56 -0.70 -2.54
C LEU A 114 -10.71 -1.45 -1.50
N GLU A 115 -10.77 -1.03 -0.22
CA GLU A 115 -9.99 -1.58 0.88
C GLU A 115 -10.87 -2.25 1.95
N PRO A 116 -11.49 -3.41 1.68
CA PRO A 116 -12.45 -4.04 2.59
C PRO A 116 -11.80 -4.48 3.92
N ASN A 117 -10.49 -4.71 3.93
CA ASN A 117 -9.73 -5.03 5.15
C ASN A 117 -9.30 -3.77 5.94
N GLY A 118 -9.69 -2.60 5.47
CA GLY A 118 -9.40 -1.29 6.02
C GLY A 118 -8.00 -0.80 5.69
N SER A 119 -7.80 0.50 5.89
CA SER A 119 -6.53 1.20 5.70
C SER A 119 -6.00 1.76 7.04
N THR A 120 -4.81 2.33 7.01
CA THR A 120 -4.19 3.02 8.15
C THR A 120 -3.67 4.39 7.73
N THR A 121 -3.63 5.35 8.65
CA THR A 121 -2.89 6.62 8.48
C THR A 121 -1.41 6.48 8.85
N GLY A 122 -0.98 5.25 9.19
CA GLY A 122 0.38 4.95 9.62
C GLY A 122 0.76 5.75 10.87
N HIS A 123 2.00 6.23 10.90
CA HIS A 123 2.55 7.03 11.99
C HIS A 123 2.48 8.53 11.73
N PHE A 124 1.83 8.96 10.64
CA PHE A 124 1.88 10.35 10.17
C PHE A 124 1.50 11.36 11.27
N PHE A 125 0.43 11.10 12.03
CA PHE A 125 -0.01 11.97 13.14
C PHE A 125 0.52 11.58 14.52
N ARG A 126 1.19 10.42 14.63
CA ARG A 126 1.53 9.80 15.92
C ARG A 126 3.03 9.87 16.22
N GLY A 127 3.85 10.09 15.20
CA GLY A 127 5.30 9.94 15.26
C GLY A 127 5.74 8.48 15.42
N VAL A 128 7.06 8.28 15.31
CA VAL A 128 7.74 7.07 15.75
C VAL A 128 8.56 7.48 16.97
N ILE A 129 8.24 6.92 18.13
CA ILE A 129 8.98 7.12 19.38
C ILE A 129 10.19 6.19 19.45
#